data_AF-A0A853BE61-F1
#
_entry.id   AF-A0A853BE61-F1
#
_cell.length_a   1.000
_cell.length_b   1.000
_cell.length_c   1.000
_cell.angle_alpha   90.00
_cell.angle_beta   90.00
_cell.angle_gamma   90.00
#
_symmetry.space_group_name_H-M   'P 1'
#
loop_
_entity.id
_entity.type
_entity.pdbx_description
1 polymer ?
#
loop_
_entity_poly.entity_id
_entity_poly.type
_entity_poly.pdbx_seq_one_letter_code
_entity_poly.pdbx_strand_id
1 'polypeptide(L)'
;MVARDGRLVADPRRRLPGRGAWMHPGPECLAKAERRRAFPRALRVQGTLDAAGLRDHLGGTPGGMDRGPTPVRTESRKQVDPS
;
A
#
# COMPACT_ATOMS: atom_id res chain seq x y z
N MET A 1 -6.75 -2.83 -4.82
CA MET A 1 -5.82 -3.25 -5.88
C MET A 1 -5.74 -4.75 -5.92
N VAL A 2 -5.44 -5.32 -7.09
CA VAL A 2 -5.24 -6.77 -7.31
C VAL A 2 -4.02 -7.01 -8.19
N ALA A 3 -3.48 -8.24 -8.18
CA ALA A 3 -2.43 -8.65 -9.10
C ALA A 3 -3.05 -9.30 -10.35
N ARG A 4 -2.62 -8.86 -11.53
CA ARG A 4 -3.05 -9.38 -12.84
C ARG A 4 -1.85 -9.43 -13.76
N ASP A 5 -1.52 -10.62 -14.25
CA ASP A 5 -0.49 -10.78 -15.30
C ASP A 5 0.85 -10.10 -14.93
N GLY A 6 1.26 -10.23 -13.65
CA GLY A 6 2.48 -9.60 -13.10
C GLY A 6 2.37 -8.10 -12.81
N ARG A 7 1.19 -7.49 -12.99
CA ARG A 7 0.93 -6.06 -12.81
C ARG A 7 0.00 -5.80 -11.64
N LEU A 8 0.17 -4.64 -11.01
CA LEU A 8 -0.69 -4.15 -9.95
C LEU A 8 -1.78 -3.25 -10.54
N VAL A 9 -3.04 -3.65 -10.39
CA VAL A 9 -4.19 -2.97 -10.98
C VAL A 9 -5.06 -2.33 -9.90
N ALA A 10 -5.49 -1.08 -10.11
CA ALA A 10 -6.45 -0.42 -9.24
C ALA A 10 -7.83 -1.11 -9.34
N ASP A 11 -8.44 -1.35 -8.19
CA ASP A 11 -9.81 -1.89 -8.13
C ASP A 11 -10.61 -1.14 -7.06
N PRO A 12 -11.02 0.11 -7.34
CA PRO A 12 -11.78 0.91 -6.40
C PRO A 12 -13.18 0.34 -6.16
N ARG A 13 -13.75 -0.39 -7.13
CA ARG A 13 -15.11 -0.98 -7.04
C ARG A 13 -15.12 -2.38 -6.44
N ARG A 14 -13.96 -2.97 -6.14
CA ARG A 14 -13.78 -4.34 -5.59
C ARG A 14 -14.47 -5.41 -6.44
N ARG A 15 -14.31 -5.34 -7.77
CA ARG A 15 -14.98 -6.23 -8.74
C ARG A 15 -14.07 -7.27 -9.37
N LEU A 16 -12.76 -7.12 -9.23
CA LEU A 16 -11.81 -8.04 -9.86
C LEU A 16 -11.64 -9.30 -9.01
N PRO A 17 -11.61 -10.49 -9.65
CA PRO A 17 -11.42 -11.75 -8.95
C PRO A 17 -10.01 -11.87 -8.38
N GLY A 18 -9.88 -12.64 -7.30
CA GLY A 18 -8.60 -12.94 -6.66
C GLY A 18 -8.37 -12.20 -5.35
N ARG A 19 -7.12 -12.21 -4.86
CA ARG A 19 -6.75 -11.52 -3.63
C ARG A 19 -6.60 -10.03 -3.89
N GLY A 20 -7.21 -9.22 -3.02
CA GLY A 20 -7.09 -7.78 -3.02
C GLY A 20 -6.12 -7.27 -1.95
N ALA A 21 -5.51 -6.13 -2.22
CA ALA A 21 -4.78 -5.31 -1.26
C ALA A 21 -5.38 -3.90 -1.24
N TRP A 22 -5.41 -3.29 -0.06
CA TRP A 22 -5.88 -1.93 0.13
C TRP A 22 -4.73 -1.03 0.57
N MET A 23 -4.75 0.21 0.10
CA MET A 23 -3.85 1.28 0.54
C MET A 23 -4.58 2.61 0.42
N HIS A 24 -4.07 3.63 1.09
CA HIS A 24 -4.52 4.99 0.88
C HIS A 24 -4.17 5.46 -0.54
N PRO A 25 -5.11 6.11 -1.25
CA PRO A 25 -4.82 6.72 -2.54
C PRO A 25 -3.82 7.86 -2.33
N GLY A 26 -2.64 7.73 -2.94
CA GLY A 26 -1.60 8.75 -2.85
C GLY A 26 -0.25 8.24 -3.35
N PRO A 27 0.52 9.07 -4.07
CA PRO A 27 1.80 8.68 -4.64
C PRO A 27 2.83 8.29 -3.56
N GLU A 28 2.83 8.98 -2.42
CA GLU A 28 3.73 8.68 -1.29
C GLU A 28 3.44 7.30 -0.66
N CYS A 29 2.15 6.97 -0.52
CA CYS A 29 1.73 5.68 0.00
C CYS A 29 2.16 4.56 -0.96
N LEU A 30 2.10 4.80 -2.27
CA LEU A 30 2.53 3.84 -3.29
C LEU A 30 4.03 3.61 -3.21
N ALA A 31 4.82 4.69 -3.22
CA ALA A 31 6.27 4.61 -3.10
C ALA A 31 6.70 3.86 -1.82
N LYS A 32 6.04 4.12 -0.68
CA LYS A 32 6.33 3.41 0.58
C LYS A 32 5.99 1.92 0.51
N ALA A 33 4.86 1.56 -0.09
CA ALA A 33 4.43 0.18 -0.26
C ALA A 33 5.36 -0.61 -1.20
N GLU A 34 5.83 0.01 -2.28
CA GLU A 34 6.77 -0.58 -3.22
C GLU A 34 8.14 -0.82 -2.59
N ARG A 35 8.71 0.18 -1.92
CA ARG A 35 10.00 0.06 -1.23
C ARG A 35 10.01 -1.08 -0.20
N ARG A 36 8.86 -1.33 0.44
CA ARG A 36 8.70 -2.40 1.46
C ARG A 36 8.31 -3.75 0.86
N ARG A 37 8.12 -3.86 -0.46
CA ARG A 37 7.56 -5.03 -1.15
C ARG A 37 6.24 -5.49 -0.49
N ALA A 38 5.36 -4.55 -0.20
CA ALA A 38 4.10 -4.81 0.49
C ALA A 38 3.08 -5.54 -0.40
N PHE A 39 2.99 -5.20 -1.69
CA PHE A 39 2.01 -5.80 -2.60
C PHE A 39 2.25 -7.28 -2.89
N PRO A 40 3.46 -7.74 -3.23
CA PRO A 40 3.71 -9.17 -3.42
C PRO A 40 3.35 -9.99 -2.18
N ARG A 41 3.64 -9.46 -0.97
CA ARG A 41 3.25 -10.10 0.31
C ARG A 41 1.73 -10.13 0.50
N ALA A 42 1.06 -9.00 0.34
CA ALA A 42 -0.38 -8.88 0.56
C ALA A 42 -1.19 -9.72 -0.44
N LEU A 43 -0.74 -9.75 -1.70
CA LEU A 43 -1.40 -10.44 -2.81
C LEU A 43 -0.93 -11.90 -2.97
N ARG A 44 0.09 -12.33 -2.19
CA ARG A 44 0.71 -13.67 -2.23
C ARG A 44 1.22 -14.05 -3.62
N VAL A 45 1.92 -13.11 -4.27
CA VAL A 45 2.53 -13.32 -5.59
C VAL A 45 4.04 -13.46 -5.40
N GLN A 46 4.65 -14.36 -6.16
CA GLN A 46 6.10 -14.49 -6.21
C GLN A 46 6.68 -13.42 -7.14
N GLY A 47 7.79 -12.81 -6.73
CA GLY A 47 8.48 -11.79 -7.51
C GLY A 47 7.96 -10.36 -7.33
N THR A 48 8.42 -9.48 -8.20
CA THR A 48 8.04 -8.07 -8.23
C THR A 48 6.80 -7.87 -9.09
N LEU A 49 5.89 -7.00 -8.64
CA LEU A 49 4.75 -6.56 -9.44
C LEU A 49 5.08 -5.23 -10.09
N ASP A 50 4.75 -5.10 -11.37
CA ASP A 50 4.83 -3.81 -12.06
C ASP A 50 3.69 -2.89 -11.58
N ALA A 51 4.05 -1.73 -11.03
CA ALA A 51 3.11 -0.73 -10.54
C ALA A 51 3.06 0.52 -11.44
N ALA A 52 3.68 0.51 -12.62
CA ALA A 52 3.68 1.66 -13.54
C ALA A 52 2.25 2.14 -13.86
N GLY A 53 1.36 1.22 -14.25
CA GLY A 53 -0.05 1.56 -14.53
C GLY A 53 -0.82 2.06 -13.29
N LEU A 54 -0.46 1.61 -12.09
CA LEU A 54 -1.05 2.13 -10.86
C LEU A 54 -0.57 3.55 -10.53
N ARG A 55 0.71 3.87 -10.79
CA ARG A 55 1.25 5.23 -10.61
C ARG A 55 0.54 6.23 -11.50
N ASP A 56 0.35 5.89 -12.76
CA ASP A 56 -0.40 6.71 -13.72
C ASP A 56 -1.84 6.97 -13.23
N HIS A 57 -2.53 5.91 -12.81
CA HIS A 57 -3.88 6.00 -12.25
C HIS A 57 -3.99 6.93 -11.03
N LEU A 58 -2.98 6.92 -10.14
CA LEU A 58 -2.94 7.80 -8.98
C LEU A 58 -2.50 9.23 -9.32
N GLY A 59 -1.67 9.43 -10.35
CA GLY A 59 -1.24 10.74 -10.83
C GLY A 59 -2.36 11.55 -11.50
N GLY A 60 -3.39 10.87 -12.01
CA GLY A 60 -4.54 11.47 -12.67
C GLY A 60 -5.76 11.74 -11.77
N THR A 61 -5.67 11.57 -10.44
CA THR A 61 -6.81 11.83 -9.53
C THR A 61 -6.74 13.24 -8.95
N PRO A 62 -7.44 14.26 -9.51
CA PRO A 62 -7.60 15.54 -8.83
C PRO A 62 -8.55 15.34 -7.65
N GLY A 63 -8.02 15.37 -6.42
CA GLY A 63 -8.83 15.49 -5.21
C GLY A 63 -9.29 14.16 -4.62
N GLY A 64 -8.56 13.73 -3.59
CA GLY A 64 -8.94 12.65 -2.69
C GLY A 64 -8.16 12.74 -1.40
N MET A 65 -8.31 13.89 -0.75
CA MET A 65 -7.75 14.35 0.52
C MET A 65 -7.31 13.22 1.48
N ASP A 66 -6.09 13.38 1.97
CA ASP A 66 -5.58 12.84 3.21
C ASP A 66 -6.66 12.70 4.29
N ARG A 67 -6.99 11.46 4.64
CA ARG A 67 -7.36 11.15 6.02
C ARG A 67 -6.89 9.77 6.39
N GLY A 68 -5.66 9.75 6.88
CA GLY A 68 -5.11 8.65 7.64
C GLY A 68 -3.88 9.15 8.38
N PRO A 69 -4.01 9.76 9.58
CA PRO A 69 -2.84 9.93 10.43
C PRO A 69 -2.34 8.52 10.76
N THR A 70 -1.11 8.20 10.36
CA THR A 70 -0.44 7.03 10.92
C THR A 70 -0.32 7.26 12.42
N PRO A 71 -0.78 6.35 13.31
CA PRO A 71 -0.35 6.43 14.70
C PRO A 71 1.17 6.22 14.68
N VAL A 72 1.89 7.27 15.04
CA VAL A 72 3.30 7.17 15.42
C VAL A 72 3.34 6.20 16.60
N ARG A 73 3.88 5.00 16.37
CA ARG A 73 4.18 4.05 17.44
C ARG A 73 5.37 4.62 18.20
N THR A 74 5.11 5.48 19.19
CA THR A 74 6.13 5.87 20.16
C THR A 74 6.45 4.63 20.98
N GLU A 75 7.67 4.14 20.80
CA GLU A 75 8.25 3.11 21.64
C GLU A 75 8.38 3.66 23.07
N SER A 76 7.44 3.29 23.95
CA SER A 76 7.65 3.44 25.38
C SER A 76 8.70 2.41 25.79
N ARG A 77 9.96 2.84 25.78
CA ARG A 77 11.07 2.10 26.40
C ARG A 77 10.65 1.80 27.85
N LYS A 78 10.73 0.53 28.20
CA LYS A 78 10.52 0.00 29.54
C LYS A 78 11.59 0.62 30.46
N GLN A 79 11.20 1.61 31.26
CA GLN A 79 12.03 2.07 32.37
C GLN A 79 11.91 1.01 33.46
N VAL A 80 12.99 0.27 33.69
CA VAL A 80 13.15 -0.57 34.89
C VAL A 80 13.85 0.28 35.93
N ASP A 81 13.24 0.40 37.10
CA ASP A 81 13.78 1.11 38.26
C ASP A 81 14.70 0.15 39.05
N PRO A 82 15.94 0.53 39.42
CA PRO A 82 16.73 -0.25 40.35
C PRO A 82 16.37 0.17 41.77
N SER A 83 15.82 -0.78 42.55
CA SER A 83 15.85 -0.71 44.00
C SER A 83 16.10 -2.08 44.61
#